data_AF-A0A4Y9IUD0-F1
#
_entry.id   AF-A0A4Y9IUD0-F1
#
_cell.length_a   1.000
_cell.length_b   1.000
_cell.length_c   1.000
_cell.angle_alpha   90.00
_cell.angle_beta   90.00
_cell.angle_gamma   90.00
#
_symmetry.space_group_name_H-M   'P 1'
#
loop_
_entity.id
_entity.type
_entity.pdbx_description
1 polymer ?
#
loop_
_entity_poly.entity_id
_entity_poly.type
_entity_poly.pdbx_seq_one_letter_code
_entity_poly.pdbx_strand_id
1 'polypeptide(L)'
;MNMDFGSGRFKGVYLEENDMALPFFEAWKKPFVLLGFDTFSPRKVGSTDHVSFSRLGLPAYQFIQDPLDYFRTNHTTMDTYERLSLDDLKVNSAIVARLAYCAAMDDNRIPIKPGFP
;
A
#
# COMPACT_ATOMS: atom_id res chain seq x y z
N MET A 1 -4.03 -1.52 5.31
CA MET A 1 -3.05 -1.57 4.19
C MET A 1 -3.27 -2.87 3.44
N ASN A 2 -3.13 -2.86 2.12
CA ASN A 2 -3.32 -4.04 1.28
C ASN A 2 -2.24 -4.14 0.19
N MET A 3 -1.86 -5.38 -0.12
CA MET A 3 -0.86 -5.76 -1.13
C MET A 3 -1.49 -6.83 -2.02
N ASP A 4 -1.62 -6.54 -3.31
CA ASP A 4 -2.32 -7.43 -4.25
C ASP A 4 -1.90 -7.22 -5.71
N PHE A 5 -0.91 -6.35 -5.98
CA PHE A 5 -0.45 -6.01 -7.33
C PHE A 5 0.89 -6.69 -7.65
N GLY A 6 1.06 -7.93 -7.18
CA GLY A 6 2.23 -8.76 -7.43
C GLY A 6 3.37 -8.55 -6.43
N SER A 7 4.57 -8.97 -6.81
CA SER A 7 5.75 -9.04 -5.93
C SER A 7 6.69 -7.83 -6.02
N GLY A 8 6.45 -6.93 -6.97
CA GLY A 8 7.34 -5.79 -7.23
C GLY A 8 7.43 -4.81 -6.07
N ARG A 9 8.53 -4.06 -6.06
CA ARG A 9 8.87 -3.08 -5.02
C ARG A 9 7.73 -2.11 -4.75
N PHE A 10 7.41 -1.89 -3.47
CA PHE A 10 6.51 -0.81 -3.09
C PHE A 10 7.15 0.55 -3.40
N LYS A 11 6.41 1.38 -4.13
CA LYS A 11 6.79 2.76 -4.48
C LYS A 11 6.12 3.79 -3.58
N GLY A 12 5.06 3.40 -2.88
CA GLY A 12 4.32 4.25 -1.95
C GLY A 12 2.88 3.79 -1.77
N VAL A 13 1.94 4.72 -1.62
CA VAL A 13 0.56 4.42 -1.18
C VAL A 13 -0.47 5.23 -1.99
N TYR A 14 -1.55 4.56 -2.41
CA TYR A 14 -2.79 5.22 -2.82
C TYR A 14 -3.54 5.66 -1.57
N LEU A 15 -3.72 6.98 -1.40
CA LEU A 15 -4.39 7.58 -0.25
C LEU A 15 -5.91 7.44 -0.29
N GLU A 16 -6.46 6.80 -1.33
CA GLU A 16 -7.89 6.47 -1.45
C GLU A 16 -8.82 7.69 -1.32
N GLU A 17 -8.40 8.84 -1.88
CA GLU A 17 -9.08 10.14 -1.77
C GLU A 17 -9.26 10.61 -0.30
N ASN A 18 -8.38 10.18 0.61
CA ASN A 18 -8.26 10.65 1.99
C ASN A 18 -6.89 11.33 2.19
N ASP A 19 -6.78 12.59 1.76
CA ASP A 19 -5.57 13.40 1.83
C ASP A 19 -5.12 13.72 3.27
N MET A 20 -6.03 13.65 4.25
CA MET A 20 -5.70 13.74 5.68
C MET A 20 -4.75 12.63 6.17
N ALA A 21 -4.59 11.55 5.41
CA ALA A 21 -3.62 10.50 5.69
C ALA A 21 -2.17 10.89 5.34
N LEU A 22 -1.98 11.91 4.49
CA LEU A 22 -0.66 12.29 3.97
C LEU A 22 0.36 12.58 5.09
N PRO A 23 0.07 13.38 6.14
CA PRO A 23 1.05 13.68 7.18
C PRO A 23 1.55 12.44 7.93
N PHE A 24 0.68 11.43 8.10
CA PHE A 24 1.03 10.16 8.74
C PHE A 24 2.01 9.37 7.87
N PHE A 25 1.68 9.19 6.60
CA PHE A 25 2.56 8.47 5.67
C PHE A 25 3.89 9.22 5.42
N GLU A 26 3.89 10.55 5.40
CA GLU A 26 5.11 11.38 5.37
C GLU A 26 6.00 11.14 6.59
N ALA A 27 5.42 11.04 7.79
CA ALA A 27 6.16 10.71 9.00
C ALA A 27 6.70 9.27 8.96
N TRP A 28 5.87 8.31 8.54
CA TRP A 28 6.19 6.89 8.61
C TRP A 28 7.15 6.41 7.51
N LYS A 29 7.20 7.08 6.35
CA LYS A 29 8.06 6.68 5.21
C LYS A 29 9.55 6.91 5.42
N LYS A 30 9.94 7.77 6.37
CA LYS A 30 11.32 8.28 6.51
C LYS A 30 12.42 7.21 6.38
N PRO A 31 12.31 6.02 7.00
CA PRO A 31 13.33 4.97 6.87
C PRO A 31 13.46 4.35 5.47
N PHE A 32 12.46 4.52 4.60
CA PHE A 32 12.32 3.81 3.33
C PHE A 32 12.46 4.70 2.09
N VAL A 33 12.67 6.02 2.26
CA VAL A 33 12.83 6.96 1.14
C VAL A 33 13.98 6.55 0.23
N LEU A 34 15.13 6.17 0.80
CA LEU A 34 16.29 5.68 0.03
C LEU A 34 16.03 4.34 -0.67
N LEU A 35 15.01 3.60 -0.26
CA LEU A 35 14.56 2.36 -0.91
C LEU A 35 13.47 2.61 -1.96
N GLY A 36 13.17 3.89 -2.25
CA GLY A 36 12.27 4.32 -3.30
C GLY A 36 10.78 4.25 -2.94
N PHE A 37 10.44 4.22 -1.65
CA PHE A 37 9.08 4.34 -1.12
C PHE A 37 8.79 5.80 -0.77
N ASP A 38 8.31 6.57 -1.75
CA ASP A 38 8.16 8.03 -1.62
C ASP A 38 6.96 8.61 -2.40
N THR A 39 6.18 7.76 -3.08
CA THR A 39 5.08 8.22 -3.95
C THR A 39 3.74 8.12 -3.23
N PHE A 40 3.09 9.25 -2.97
CA PHE A 40 1.72 9.28 -2.48
C PHE A 40 0.77 9.81 -3.53
N SER A 41 -0.27 9.04 -3.82
CA SER A 41 -1.25 9.36 -4.85
C SER A 41 -2.62 9.58 -4.21
N PRO A 42 -3.33 10.68 -4.50
CA PRO A 42 -4.69 10.89 -3.98
C PRO A 42 -5.72 9.96 -4.65
N ARG A 43 -5.35 9.23 -5.70
CA ARG A 43 -6.25 8.35 -6.44
C ARG A 43 -6.77 7.22 -5.56
N LYS A 44 -8.02 6.81 -5.82
CA LYS A 44 -8.55 5.53 -5.36
C LYS A 44 -8.24 4.40 -6.34
N VAL A 45 -8.14 3.18 -5.82
CA VAL A 45 -8.09 1.96 -6.61
C VAL A 45 -9.07 0.92 -6.09
N GLY A 46 -9.48 -0.01 -6.96
CA GLY A 46 -10.56 -0.96 -6.70
C GLY A 46 -10.14 -2.42 -6.83
N SER A 47 -11.14 -3.31 -6.82
CA SER A 47 -11.01 -4.74 -7.12
C SER A 47 -10.03 -5.51 -6.22
N THR A 48 -9.97 -5.14 -4.94
CA THR A 48 -9.17 -5.83 -3.91
C THR A 48 -9.74 -5.54 -2.51
N ASP A 49 -9.18 -6.15 -1.46
CA ASP A 49 -9.86 -6.30 -0.16
C ASP A 49 -10.00 -5.01 0.66
N HIS A 50 -9.08 -4.04 0.52
CA HIS A 50 -9.16 -2.77 1.25
C HIS A 50 -10.43 -1.98 0.93
N VAL A 51 -11.01 -2.20 -0.25
CA VAL A 51 -12.22 -1.53 -0.73
C VAL A 51 -13.40 -1.77 0.21
N SER A 52 -13.53 -2.96 0.80
CA SER A 52 -14.62 -3.29 1.72
C SER A 52 -14.60 -2.42 2.98
N PHE A 53 -13.40 -2.06 3.45
CA PHE A 53 -13.21 -1.16 4.59
C PHE A 53 -13.39 0.31 4.21
N SER A 54 -12.78 0.72 3.09
CA SER A 54 -12.88 2.09 2.58
C SER A 54 -14.32 2.51 2.31
N ARG A 55 -15.17 1.58 1.82
CA ARG A 55 -16.61 1.81 1.61
C ARG A 55 -17.41 2.10 2.88
N LEU A 56 -16.86 1.77 4.06
CA LEU A 56 -17.45 2.08 5.36
C LEU A 56 -16.78 3.30 6.02
N GLY A 57 -15.96 4.05 5.29
CA GLY A 57 -15.22 5.20 5.82
C GLY A 57 -13.97 4.82 6.62
N LEU A 58 -13.70 3.53 6.84
CA LEU A 58 -12.54 3.09 7.60
C LEU A 58 -11.25 3.39 6.81
N PRO A 59 -10.20 3.97 7.45
CA PRO A 59 -8.90 4.17 6.82
C PRO A 59 -8.33 2.86 6.27
N ALA A 60 -8.31 2.73 4.94
CA ALA A 60 -7.85 1.56 4.23
C ALA A 60 -7.17 2.00 2.92
N TYR A 61 -6.04 1.39 2.60
CA TYR A 61 -5.13 1.89 1.56
C TYR A 61 -4.48 0.74 0.80
N GLN A 62 -4.17 0.97 -0.47
CA GLN A 62 -3.44 0.05 -1.35
C GLN A 62 -2.01 0.55 -1.58
N PHE A 63 -1.04 -0.36 -1.59
CA PHE A 63 0.32 -0.02 -2.00
C PHE A 63 0.40 0.29 -3.49
N ILE A 64 1.17 1.32 -3.84
CA ILE A 64 1.66 1.50 -5.21
C ILE A 64 2.83 0.53 -5.37
N GLN A 65 2.75 -0.40 -6.32
CA GLN A 65 3.77 -1.40 -6.57
C GLN A 65 4.36 -1.25 -7.96
N ASP A 66 5.64 -1.57 -8.11
CA ASP A 66 6.21 -1.85 -9.43
C ASP A 66 5.45 -3.05 -10.03
N PRO A 67 4.85 -2.90 -11.23
CA PRO A 67 4.03 -3.95 -11.80
C PRO A 67 4.84 -5.18 -12.26
N LEU A 68 6.16 -5.07 -12.46
CA LEU A 68 6.97 -6.12 -13.08
C LEU A 68 6.28 -6.69 -14.35
N ASP A 69 5.94 -7.98 -14.37
CA ASP A 69 5.17 -8.64 -15.42
C ASP A 69 3.73 -9.00 -15.02
N TYR A 70 3.21 -8.47 -13.90
CA TYR A 70 1.91 -8.81 -13.31
C TYR A 70 0.76 -8.84 -14.32
N PHE A 71 0.63 -7.81 -15.18
CA PHE A 71 -0.46 -7.73 -16.15
C PHE A 71 -0.41 -8.77 -17.28
N ARG A 72 0.71 -9.51 -17.40
CA ARG A 72 0.87 -10.60 -18.37
C ARG A 72 0.68 -11.98 -17.76
N THR A 73 0.83 -12.10 -16.46
CA THR A 73 0.97 -13.38 -15.75
C THR A 73 -0.18 -13.63 -14.78
N ASN A 74 -0.74 -12.57 -14.20
CA ASN A 74 -1.87 -12.63 -13.29
C ASN A 74 -3.06 -13.39 -13.91
N HIS A 75 -3.67 -14.28 -13.12
CA HIS A 75 -4.79 -15.14 -13.54
C HIS A 75 -4.49 -16.04 -14.75
N THR A 76 -3.23 -16.46 -14.92
CA THR A 76 -2.83 -17.42 -15.95
C THR A 76 -2.04 -18.56 -15.33
N THR A 77 -1.77 -19.62 -16.10
CA THR A 77 -0.85 -20.69 -15.70
C THR A 77 0.60 -20.23 -15.54
N MET A 78 0.90 -18.98 -15.91
CA MET A 78 2.22 -18.38 -15.75
C MET A 78 2.39 -17.67 -14.40
N ASP A 79 1.35 -17.57 -13.56
CA ASP A 79 1.46 -17.09 -12.19
C ASP A 79 2.12 -18.15 -11.30
N THR A 80 3.46 -18.18 -11.36
CA THR A 80 4.28 -19.21 -10.71
C THR A 80 5.33 -18.58 -9.79
N TYR A 81 5.86 -19.39 -8.87
CA TYR A 81 6.83 -18.97 -7.87
C TYR A 81 8.08 -18.30 -8.48
N GLU A 82 8.53 -18.77 -9.64
CA GLU A 82 9.75 -18.32 -10.31
C GLU A 82 9.68 -16.85 -10.77
N ARG A 83 8.48 -16.27 -10.82
CA ARG A 83 8.28 -14.86 -11.20
C ARG A 83 8.32 -13.90 -10.02
N LEU A 84 8.40 -14.41 -8.79
CA LEU A 84 8.48 -13.56 -7.62
C LEU A 84 9.83 -12.86 -7.55
N SER A 85 9.82 -11.55 -7.36
CA SER A 85 11.01 -10.79 -6.96
C SER A 85 11.24 -10.95 -5.46
N LEU A 86 12.01 -11.97 -5.06
CA LEU A 86 12.25 -12.26 -3.63
C LEU A 86 12.92 -11.09 -2.88
N ASP A 87 13.81 -10.35 -3.53
CA ASP A 87 14.47 -9.20 -2.90
C ASP A 87 13.52 -8.01 -2.72
N ASP A 88 12.53 -7.85 -3.60
CA ASP A 88 11.45 -6.87 -3.39
C ASP A 88 10.52 -7.30 -2.27
N LEU A 89 10.13 -8.58 -2.22
CA LEU A 89 9.28 -9.11 -1.16
C LEU A 89 9.90 -8.94 0.23
N LYS A 90 11.23 -9.11 0.37
CA LYS A 90 11.93 -8.84 1.64
C LYS A 90 11.76 -7.39 2.08
N VAL A 91 11.88 -6.43 1.17
CA VAL A 91 11.71 -5.02 1.55
C VAL A 91 10.23 -4.65 1.74
N ASN A 92 9.35 -5.17 0.90
CA ASN A 92 7.91 -4.99 1.05
C ASN A 92 7.45 -5.49 2.43
N SER A 93 7.90 -6.66 2.88
CA SER A 93 7.57 -7.19 4.21
C SER A 93 8.07 -6.28 5.35
N ALA A 94 9.29 -5.72 5.24
CA ALA A 94 9.80 -4.74 6.21
C ALA A 94 8.96 -3.44 6.23
N ILE A 95 8.53 -2.96 5.05
CA ILE A 95 7.64 -1.79 4.94
C ILE A 95 6.29 -2.08 5.60
N VAL A 96 5.65 -3.22 5.28
CA VAL A 96 4.37 -3.59 5.91
C VAL A 96 4.51 -3.66 7.42
N ALA A 97 5.53 -4.36 7.93
CA ALA A 97 5.76 -4.51 9.36
C ALA A 97 5.94 -3.16 10.06
N ARG A 98 6.72 -2.25 9.47
CA ARG A 98 6.94 -0.92 10.02
C ARG A 98 5.68 -0.05 9.98
N LEU A 99 4.94 -0.04 8.87
CA LEU A 99 3.72 0.76 8.76
C LEU A 99 2.63 0.24 9.70
N ALA A 100 2.48 -1.08 9.85
CA ALA A 100 1.59 -1.68 10.83
C ALA A 100 2.00 -1.29 12.27
N TYR A 101 3.30 -1.33 12.58
CA TYR A 101 3.80 -0.90 13.88
C TYR A 101 3.54 0.60 14.13
N CYS A 102 3.83 1.47 13.17
CA CYS A 102 3.56 2.90 13.28
C CYS A 102 2.05 3.16 13.49
N ALA A 103 1.19 2.55 12.69
CA ALA A 103 -0.26 2.71 12.83
C ALA A 103 -0.80 2.21 14.18
N ALA A 104 -0.16 1.21 14.79
CA ALA A 104 -0.53 0.69 16.10
C ALA A 104 -0.01 1.55 17.26
N MET A 105 1.08 2.28 17.07
CA MET A 105 1.78 3.04 18.11
C MET A 105 1.59 4.56 18.01
N ASP A 106 1.01 5.07 16.92
CA ASP A 106 0.69 6.49 16.79
C ASP A 106 -0.52 6.82 17.69
N ASP A 107 -0.34 7.79 18.59
CA ASP A 107 -1.43 8.28 19.45
C ASP A 107 -2.52 8.98 18.64
N ASN A 108 -2.18 9.48 17.45
CA ASN A 108 -3.12 10.08 16.52
C ASN A 108 -3.68 9.04 15.57
N ARG A 109 -4.97 9.16 15.25
CA ARG A 109 -5.63 8.31 14.27
C ARG A 109 -5.74 9.03 12.94
N ILE A 110 -5.50 8.31 11.84
CA ILE A 110 -5.80 8.82 10.52
C ILE A 110 -7.32 9.10 10.47
N PRO A 111 -7.74 10.32 10.13
CA PRO A 111 -9.16 10.65 10.06
C PRO A 111 -9.91 9.81 9.02
N ILE A 112 -11.20 9.63 9.27
CA ILE A 112 -12.14 9.04 8.31
C ILE A 112 -12.20 9.92 7.07
N LYS A 113 -12.33 9.29 5.90
CA LYS A 113 -12.43 9.99 4.63
C LYS A 113 -13.65 10.93 4.59
N PRO A 114 -13.56 12.14 4.03
CA PRO A 114 -14.70 13.05 3.92
C PRO A 114 -15.87 12.43 3.14
N GLY A 115 -17.10 12.69 3.59
CA GLY A 115 -18.33 12.17 2.95
C GLY A 115 -18.75 10.78 3.41
N PHE A 116 -18.09 10.21 4.41
CA PHE A 116 -18.51 9.01 5.13
C PHE A 116 -18.98 9.39 6.55
N PRO A 117 -19.95 8.65 7.12
CA PRO A 117 -20.47 8.90 8.46
C PRO A 117 -19.44 8.71 9.57
#